data_AF-A0A7D7VM06-F1
#
_entry.id   AF-A0A7D7VM06-F1
#
_cell.length_a   1.000
_cell.length_b   1.000
_cell.length_c   1.000
_cell.angle_alpha   90.00
_cell.angle_beta   90.00
_cell.angle_gamma   90.00
#
_symmetry.space_group_name_H-M   'P 1'
#
loop_
_entity.id
_entity.type
_entity.pdbx_description
1 polymer ?
#
loop_
_entity_poly.entity_id
_entity_poly.type
_entity_poly.pdbx_seq_one_letter_code
_entity_poly.pdbx_strand_id
1 'polypeptide(L)' 'MSGQKHHVNVPNKSKSKKFSDSEIYLMVMLHTYQHKSCSEIAKKFGVTQGEVYEIISRRINSGCCG' A
#
# COMPACT_ATOMS: atom_id res chain seq x y z
N MET A 1 27.36 -39.85 1.03
CA MET A 1 26.13 -39.57 0.27
C MET A 1 25.64 -38.19 0.65
N SER A 2 25.78 -37.24 -0.28
CA SER A 2 25.38 -35.83 -0.11
C SER A 2 23.86 -35.72 -0.03
N GLY A 3 23.36 -35.16 1.08
CA GLY A 3 21.99 -34.68 1.20
C GLY A 3 21.98 -33.17 1.29
N GLN A 4 21.96 -32.51 0.12
CA GLN A 4 21.70 -31.08 -0.01
C GLN A 4 20.28 -30.80 0.45
N LYS A 5 20.16 -30.08 1.56
CA LYS A 5 18.89 -29.64 2.11
C LYS A 5 18.63 -28.31 1.43
N HIS A 6 17.66 -28.32 0.51
CA HIS A 6 17.24 -27.17 -0.26
C HIS A 6 16.99 -25.98 0.66
N HIS A 7 17.77 -24.92 0.44
CA HIS A 7 17.49 -23.59 0.95
C HIS A 7 16.18 -23.15 0.29
N VAL A 8 15.07 -23.30 1.00
CA VAL A 8 13.80 -22.70 0.60
C VAL A 8 13.99 -21.19 0.61
N ASN A 9 14.21 -20.62 -0.57
CA ASN A 9 14.22 -19.18 -0.77
C ASN A 9 12.76 -18.71 -0.69
N VAL A 10 12.24 -18.60 0.55
CA VAL A 10 10.96 -17.96 0.81
C VAL A 10 11.04 -16.55 0.21
N PRO A 11 10.23 -16.20 -0.81
CA PRO A 11 10.29 -14.88 -1.40
C PRO A 11 10.05 -13.85 -0.30
N ASN A 12 11.11 -13.08 -0.10
CA ASN A 12 11.27 -11.92 0.76
C ASN A 12 9.92 -11.27 1.09
N LYS A 13 9.53 -11.42 2.36
CA LYS A 13 8.46 -10.68 3.05
C LYS A 13 8.37 -9.29 2.43
N SER A 14 7.36 -9.08 1.59
CA SER A 14 7.03 -7.78 1.02
C SER A 14 7.02 -6.82 2.19
N LYS A 15 8.05 -5.97 2.27
CA LYS A 15 8.09 -4.90 3.25
C LYS A 15 7.01 -3.92 2.83
N SER A 16 5.75 -4.25 3.13
CA SER A 16 4.63 -3.33 3.01
C SER A 16 5.09 -2.09 3.75
N LYS A 17 5.35 -1.03 2.99
CA LYS A 17 5.81 0.24 3.54
C LYS A 17 4.78 0.63 4.58
N LYS A 18 5.18 0.68 5.85
CA LYS A 18 4.27 1.08 6.91
C LYS A 18 4.04 2.57 6.75
N PHE A 19 2.88 2.92 6.21
CA PHE A 19 2.44 4.31 6.14
C PHE A 19 1.93 4.75 7.50
N SER A 20 2.34 5.94 7.89
CA SER A 20 1.82 6.61 9.07
C SER A 20 0.36 7.04 8.83
N ASP A 21 -0.45 7.18 9.88
CA ASP A 21 -1.84 7.67 9.73
C ASP A 21 -1.91 9.01 9.00
N SER A 22 -0.95 9.92 9.22
CA SER A 22 -0.85 11.19 8.50
C SER A 22 -0.59 11.02 7.00
N GLU A 23 0.25 10.06 6.60
CA GLU A 23 0.52 9.78 5.19
C GLU A 23 -0.71 9.19 4.51
N ILE A 24 -1.37 8.24 5.19
CA ILE A 24 -2.63 7.65 4.71
C ILE A 24 -3.72 8.73 4.58
N TYR A 25 -3.84 9.60 5.59
CA TYR A 25 -4.78 10.71 5.57
C TYR A 25 -4.51 11.65 4.39
N LEU A 26 -3.23 11.96 4.13
CA LEU A 26 -2.85 12.79 3.00
C LEU A 26 -3.15 12.13 1.66
N MET A 27 -2.91 10.81 1.51
CA MET A 27 -3.28 10.06 0.29
C MET A 27 -4.78 10.13 0.03
N VAL A 28 -5.60 9.88 1.06
CA VAL A 28 -7.07 9.97 0.96
C VAL A 28 -7.50 11.41 0.64
N MET A 29 -6.91 12.40 1.30
CA MET A 29 -7.22 13.81 1.05
C MET A 29 -6.92 14.24 -0.39
N LEU A 30 -5.76 13.86 -0.93
CA LEU A 30 -5.39 14.17 -2.32
C LEU A 30 -6.36 13.52 -3.31
N HIS A 31 -6.81 12.30 -3.02
CA HIS A 31 -7.76 11.60 -3.86
C HIS A 31 -9.17 12.20 -3.80
N THR A 32 -9.70 12.43 -2.59
CA THR A 32 -11.07 12.90 -2.37
C THR A 32 -11.25 14.38 -2.70
N TYR A 33 -10.33 15.24 -2.27
CA TYR A 33 -10.51 16.69 -2.35
C TYR A 33 -9.75 17.34 -3.52
N GLN A 34 -8.60 16.78 -3.92
CA GLN A 34 -7.84 17.30 -5.06
C GLN A 34 -8.07 16.50 -6.35
N HIS A 35 -8.94 15.50 -6.32
CA HIS A 35 -9.24 14.60 -7.44
C HIS A 35 -7.98 14.02 -8.10
N LYS A 36 -6.91 13.82 -7.31
CA LYS A 36 -5.66 13.26 -7.82
C LYS A 36 -5.82 11.77 -8.10
N SER A 37 -5.25 11.35 -9.22
CA SER A 37 -5.25 9.94 -9.60
C SER A 37 -4.36 9.13 -8.66
N CYS A 38 -4.69 7.85 -8.45
CA CYS A 38 -3.85 6.95 -7.66
C CYS A 38 -2.42 6.85 -8.23
N SER A 39 -2.23 7.06 -9.53
CA SER A 39 -0.91 7.08 -10.19
C SER A 39 -0.06 8.29 -9.76
N GLU A 40 -0.64 9.49 -9.69
CA GLU A 40 0.06 10.68 -9.21
C GLU A 40 0.43 10.57 -7.73
N ILE A 41 -0.49 10.06 -6.91
CA ILE A 41 -0.26 9.82 -5.48
C ILE A 41 0.84 8.76 -5.32
N ALA A 42 0.78 7.67 -6.08
CA ALA A 42 1.80 6.61 -6.06
C ALA A 42 3.21 7.13 -6.34
N LYS A 43 3.36 7.99 -7.36
CA LYS A 43 4.63 8.67 -7.66
C LYS A 43 5.11 9.54 -6.50
N LYS A 44 4.21 10.27 -5.85
CA LYS A 44 4.53 11.17 -4.73
C LYS A 44 5.06 10.41 -3.50
N PHE A 45 4.50 9.24 -3.20
CA PHE A 45 4.87 8.45 -2.02
C PHE A 45 5.88 7.33 -2.30
N GLY A 46 6.26 7.16 -3.57
CA GLY A 46 7.23 6.14 -4.02
C GLY A 46 6.69 4.73 -3.89
N VAL A 47 5.41 4.53 -4.21
CA VAL A 47 4.68 3.27 -4.01
C VAL A 47 3.97 2.88 -5.30
N THR A 48 3.35 1.71 -5.33
CA THR A 48 2.59 1.29 -6.51
C THR A 48 1.18 1.90 -6.50
N GLN A 49 0.59 2.07 -7.68
CA GLN A 49 -0.80 2.49 -7.81
C GLN A 49 -1.76 1.53 -7.09
N GLY A 50 -1.47 0.22 -7.12
CA GLY A 50 -2.25 -0.81 -6.44
C GLY A 50 -2.25 -0.62 -4.92
N GLU A 51 -1.08 -0.35 -4.32
CA GLU A 51 -0.98 -0.08 -2.87
C GLU A 51 -1.79 1.16 -2.48
N VAL A 52 -1.70 2.24 -3.26
CA VAL A 52 -2.48 3.47 -3.00
C VAL A 52 -3.98 3.19 -3.11
N TYR A 53 -4.40 2.44 -4.14
CA TYR A 53 -5.79 2.07 -4.31
C TYR A 53 -6.31 1.25 -3.13
N GLU A 54 -5.56 0.24 -2.66
CA GLU A 54 -5.94 -0.55 -1.49
C GLU A 54 -6.05 0.29 -0.22
N ILE A 55 -5.09 1.19 0.03
CA ILE A 55 -5.08 2.07 1.20
C ILE A 55 -6.31 2.99 1.19
N ILE A 56 -6.55 3.66 0.07
CA ILE A 56 -7.66 4.59 -0.09
C ILE A 56 -8.99 3.83 -0.01
N SER A 57 -9.12 2.70 -0.71
CA SER A 57 -10.34 1.89 -0.71
C SER A 57 -10.65 1.35 0.68
N ARG A 58 -9.65 0.88 1.44
CA ARG A 58 -9.87 0.44 2.84
C ARG A 58 -10.37 1.58 3.72
N ARG A 59 -9.89 2.81 3.53
CA ARG A 59 -10.29 3.96 4.37
C ARG A 59 -11.64 4.55 3.98
N ILE A 60 -11.91 4.74 2.69
CA ILE A 60 -13.20 5.26 2.20
C ILE A 60 -14.32 4.24 2.47
N ASN A 61 -14.05 2.95 2.27
CA ASN A 61 -15.05 1.91 2.44
C ASN A 61 -15.20 1.44 3.91
N SER A 62 -14.30 1.84 4.82
CA SER A 62 -14.49 1.66 6.28
C SER A 62 -15.40 2.73 6.90
N GLY A 63 -16.01 3.61 6.09
CA GLY A 63 -17.10 4.50 6.51
C GLY A 63 -18.46 3.82 6.61
N CYS A 64 -18.54 2.49 6.66
CA CYS A 64 -19.78 1.82 7.07
C CYS A 64 -19.99 2.06 8.56
N CYS A 65 -20.87 3.03 8.86
CA CYS A 65 -21.51 3.17 10.15
C CYS A 65 -21.89 1.81 10.74
N GLY A 66 -21.44 1.55 11.95
CA GLY A 66 -21.97 0.57 12.89
C GLY A 66 -22.08 1.25 14.24
#